data_AF-A0AAE8HPF8-F1
#
_entry.id   AF-A0AAE8HPF8-F1
#
_cell.length_a   1.000
_cell.length_b   1.000
_cell.length_c   1.000
_cell.angle_alpha   90.00
_cell.angle_beta   90.00
_cell.angle_gamma   90.00
#
_symmetry.space_group_name_H-M   'P 1'
#
loop_
_entity.id
_entity.type
_entity.pdbx_description
1 polymer ?
#
loop_
_entity_poly.entity_id
_entity_poly.type
_entity_poly.pdbx_seq_one_letter_code
_entity_poly.pdbx_strand_id
1 'polypeptide(L)'
;MTAPIRPTRPACAALLLAGFAGSARAADAPSIAWPEPGGRATISRPFKGSPLAVGVSSRTAGAIDSLTWGGTQFINARDHGRELQSAAAFDGYGECLNPTEAGSDADGTGPRSTSLLTALQVGADTLETRSQMAYWIGPGATTGNCPKGPGPHAGPRSNDVLAKRVTLGAEGVANAIAYRATYVTAEPHASATFEAATAYMPPDFAQFWSYDPATGRSAPLSAGPAEQGVPVILANADGSRAMGVYSPALPQPSVPNAGYGRFNFATLPGPGNATVKWNCVFRENNVPAGAHSYTCYVVVGTLEDVKAGIAALRTALGGGPAAQAPQAAQAPRAAQAPRAAIAPQAAVAPPPAPRAPGTALYVGTQGGCNAGEVTIDPGYKGCATAPIGATLAQPGNPGDPPVYVGTAAGLDAGLVTSNPRHLDAGTRPIGYLARPGSGGTPLYVGTQAGCNAGVVSTNPAHLDCSGAPLGVAVR
;
A
#
# COMPACT_ATOMS: atom_id res chain seq x y z
N MET A 1 -73.30 40.42 28.31
CA MET A 1 -73.55 39.45 29.40
C MET A 1 -72.90 38.12 28.99
N THR A 2 -72.30 37.44 29.99
CA THR A 2 -71.74 36.07 30.00
C THR A 2 -70.46 35.76 29.18
N ALA A 3 -69.34 35.61 29.91
CA ALA A 3 -68.08 34.89 29.57
C ALA A 3 -68.32 33.34 29.59
N PRO A 4 -67.34 32.38 29.48
CA PRO A 4 -65.85 32.47 29.53
C PRO A 4 -65.05 31.38 28.68
N ILE A 5 -63.74 31.19 29.01
CA ILE A 5 -62.88 29.96 28.83
C ILE A 5 -62.13 29.86 27.47
N ARG A 6 -60.80 29.66 27.29
CA ARG A 6 -59.60 29.16 28.03
C ARG A 6 -58.32 29.67 27.32
N PRO A 7 -57.13 29.71 27.95
CA PRO A 7 -55.86 29.92 27.26
C PRO A 7 -55.20 28.57 26.87
N THR A 8 -54.64 28.48 25.67
CA THR A 8 -53.69 27.41 25.28
C THR A 8 -52.38 28.06 24.82
N ARG A 9 -51.29 27.74 25.52
CA ARG A 9 -49.91 27.87 25.02
C ARG A 9 -49.49 26.52 24.41
N PRO A 10 -48.28 26.37 23.84
CA PRO A 10 -47.78 26.93 22.59
C PRO A 10 -47.38 25.78 21.63
N ALA A 11 -47.30 26.02 20.32
CA ALA A 11 -46.65 25.07 19.41
C ALA A 11 -45.41 25.73 18.81
N CYS A 12 -44.25 25.35 19.35
CA CYS A 12 -42.94 25.52 18.73
C CYS A 12 -42.97 24.88 17.33
N ALA A 13 -42.96 25.70 16.29
CA ALA A 13 -42.49 25.25 14.98
C ALA A 13 -41.00 25.59 14.90
N ALA A 14 -40.17 24.66 15.37
CA ALA A 14 -38.76 24.64 15.05
C ALA A 14 -38.64 24.37 13.55
N LEU A 15 -38.22 25.39 12.78
CA LEU A 15 -37.79 25.20 11.41
C LEU A 15 -36.53 24.31 11.46
N LEU A 16 -36.69 23.04 11.13
CA LEU A 16 -35.60 22.14 10.78
C LEU A 16 -34.97 22.66 9.49
N LEU A 17 -33.96 23.53 9.64
CA LEU A 17 -32.94 23.70 8.62
C LEU A 17 -32.23 22.35 8.51
N ALA A 18 -32.58 21.59 7.48
CA ALA A 18 -31.82 20.44 7.03
C ALA A 18 -30.39 20.92 6.76
N GLY A 19 -29.52 20.67 7.73
CA GLY A 19 -28.09 20.90 7.58
C GLY A 19 -27.60 20.03 6.44
N PHE A 20 -27.06 20.66 5.41
CA PHE A 20 -26.13 19.99 4.51
C PHE A 20 -25.12 19.25 5.38
N ALA A 21 -25.05 17.93 5.24
CA ALA A 21 -23.96 17.13 5.79
C ALA A 21 -22.67 17.53 5.07
N GLY A 22 -22.12 18.67 5.47
CA GLY A 22 -20.79 19.09 5.07
C GLY A 22 -19.81 18.07 5.64
N SER A 23 -19.01 17.47 4.76
CA SER A 23 -17.85 16.68 5.12
C SER A 23 -17.11 17.40 6.24
N ALA A 24 -16.96 16.77 7.40
CA ALA A 24 -16.35 17.37 8.58
C ALA A 24 -14.83 17.58 8.37
N ARG A 25 -14.49 18.56 7.53
CA ARG A 25 -13.12 19.00 7.24
C ARG A 25 -12.55 19.61 8.52
N ALA A 26 -11.50 18.99 9.05
CA ALA A 26 -10.83 19.49 10.25
C ALA A 26 -9.97 20.70 9.89
N ALA A 27 -9.99 21.71 10.77
CA ALA A 27 -8.81 22.54 10.96
C ALA A 27 -7.90 21.80 11.96
N ASP A 28 -6.59 22.07 11.93
CA ASP A 28 -5.68 21.59 12.96
C ASP A 28 -6.21 21.94 14.36
N ALA A 29 -5.80 21.17 15.38
CA ALA A 29 -6.16 21.48 16.74
C ALA A 29 -5.76 22.94 17.07
N PRO A 30 -6.59 23.72 17.79
CA PRO A 30 -6.29 25.14 18.07
C PRO A 30 -4.95 25.38 18.78
N SER A 31 -4.39 24.35 19.41
CA SER A 31 -3.07 24.36 20.05
C SER A 31 -1.88 24.28 19.10
N ILE A 32 -2.10 24.01 17.81
CA ILE A 32 -1.00 23.92 16.84
C ILE A 32 -0.54 25.32 16.45
N ALA A 33 0.73 25.59 16.74
CA ALA A 33 1.44 26.77 16.26
C ALA A 33 2.42 26.34 15.17
N TRP A 34 2.14 26.75 13.93
CA TRP A 34 3.04 26.53 12.80
C TRP A 34 4.18 27.56 12.82
N PRO A 35 5.45 27.14 12.82
CA PRO A 35 6.59 28.05 12.89
C PRO A 35 6.81 28.85 11.60
N GLU A 36 6.31 28.37 10.46
CA GLU A 36 6.45 29.03 9.16
C GLU A 36 5.08 29.45 8.59
N PRO A 37 5.05 30.49 7.73
CA PRO A 37 3.83 30.93 7.06
C PRO A 37 3.14 29.82 6.26
N GLY A 38 1.82 29.94 6.13
CA GLY A 38 1.02 28.99 5.34
C GLY A 38 0.88 27.62 5.99
N GLY A 39 1.12 27.51 7.29
CA GLY A 39 0.96 26.26 8.03
C GLY A 39 2.07 25.26 7.72
N ARG A 40 3.34 25.67 7.79
CA ARG A 40 4.50 24.82 7.46
C ARG A 40 5.48 24.71 8.62
N ALA A 41 6.22 23.60 8.63
CA ALA A 41 7.37 23.38 9.47
C ALA A 41 8.43 22.59 8.71
N THR A 42 9.68 23.04 8.79
CA THR A 42 10.82 22.43 8.12
C THR A 42 11.95 22.17 9.12
N ILE A 43 12.56 21.00 9.02
CA ILE A 43 13.87 20.72 9.63
C ILE A 43 14.88 20.47 8.51
N SER A 44 16.15 20.85 8.74
CA SER A 44 17.18 20.65 7.72
C SER A 44 18.55 20.42 8.31
N ARG A 45 19.39 19.69 7.58
CA ARG A 45 20.82 19.54 7.88
C ARG A 45 21.65 19.52 6.60
N PRO A 46 22.93 19.92 6.65
CA PRO A 46 23.79 19.81 5.47
C PRO A 46 24.14 18.34 5.18
N PHE A 47 24.09 17.97 3.90
CA PHE A 47 24.68 16.75 3.35
C PHE A 47 25.34 17.08 2.01
N LYS A 48 26.66 16.85 1.92
CA LYS A 48 27.49 17.16 0.74
C LYS A 48 27.29 18.58 0.18
N GLY A 49 27.29 19.57 1.08
CA GLY A 49 27.19 20.98 0.71
C GLY A 49 25.79 21.45 0.30
N SER A 50 24.78 20.57 0.33
CA SER A 50 23.38 20.94 0.10
C SER A 50 22.52 20.68 1.35
N PRO A 51 21.47 21.48 1.60
CA PRO A 51 20.52 21.16 2.65
C PRO A 51 19.73 19.90 2.29
N LEU A 52 19.73 18.91 3.16
CA LEU A 52 18.72 17.86 3.24
C LEU A 52 17.60 18.38 4.14
N ALA A 53 16.46 18.74 3.56
CA ALA A 53 15.36 19.36 4.28
C ALA A 53 14.08 18.52 4.20
N VAL A 54 13.43 18.33 5.34
CA VAL A 54 12.12 17.68 5.48
C VAL A 54 11.11 18.73 5.89
N GLY A 55 10.01 18.82 5.14
CA GLY A 55 8.89 19.72 5.42
C GLY A 55 7.59 18.96 5.64
N VAL A 56 6.78 19.46 6.57
CA VAL A 56 5.40 19.04 6.80
C VAL A 56 4.48 20.26 6.72
N SER A 57 3.19 20.05 6.49
CA SER A 57 2.23 21.15 6.44
C SER A 57 0.86 20.82 7.05
N SER A 58 0.09 21.88 7.32
CA SER A 58 -1.30 21.81 7.77
C SER A 58 -2.22 21.20 6.71
N ARG A 59 -1.84 21.30 5.43
CA ARG A 59 -2.60 20.69 4.34
C ARG A 59 -2.74 19.20 4.57
N THR A 60 -1.66 18.53 4.99
CA THR A 60 -1.57 17.07 5.10
C THR A 60 -1.51 16.58 6.55
N ALA A 61 -2.09 17.34 7.48
CA ALA A 61 -2.13 17.02 8.92
C ALA A 61 -0.76 16.61 9.50
N GLY A 62 0.33 17.22 9.02
CA GLY A 62 1.69 16.94 9.46
C GLY A 62 2.39 15.76 8.78
N ALA A 63 1.83 15.14 7.73
CA ALA A 63 2.58 14.23 6.85
C ALA A 63 3.69 14.98 6.10
N ILE A 64 4.76 14.27 5.69
CA ILE A 64 5.87 14.90 4.97
C ILE A 64 5.45 15.14 3.52
N ASP A 65 5.17 16.39 3.18
CA ASP A 65 4.79 16.82 1.83
C ASP A 65 6.00 17.37 1.03
N SER A 66 7.17 17.46 1.66
CA SER A 66 8.41 17.94 1.04
C SER A 66 9.64 17.24 1.61
N LEU A 67 10.50 16.73 0.73
CA LEU A 67 11.84 16.25 1.06
C LEU A 67 12.78 16.72 -0.04
N THR A 68 13.71 17.61 0.29
CA THR A 68 14.61 18.21 -0.70
C THR A 68 16.07 17.96 -0.38
N TRP A 69 16.86 17.77 -1.43
CA TRP A 69 18.32 17.73 -1.38
C TRP A 69 18.90 18.05 -2.76
N GLY A 70 20.00 18.82 -2.81
CA GLY A 70 20.66 19.16 -4.07
C GLY A 70 19.74 19.85 -5.09
N GLY A 71 18.82 20.70 -4.62
CA GLY A 71 17.82 21.37 -5.48
C GLY A 71 16.70 20.46 -6.00
N THR A 72 16.66 19.19 -5.60
CA THR A 72 15.64 18.22 -6.03
C THR A 72 14.54 18.09 -4.97
N GLN A 73 13.28 18.04 -5.40
CA GLN A 73 12.14 17.60 -4.61
C GLN A 73 11.92 16.10 -4.83
N PHE A 74 11.92 15.32 -3.75
CA PHE A 74 11.78 13.87 -3.77
C PHE A 74 10.33 13.40 -3.55
N ILE A 75 9.45 14.25 -3.02
CA ILE A 75 8.04 13.91 -2.77
C ILE A 75 7.13 14.52 -3.83
N ASN A 76 6.21 13.72 -4.38
CA ASN A 76 5.15 14.15 -5.27
C ASN A 76 3.84 14.42 -4.49
N ALA A 77 3.82 15.43 -3.62
CA ALA A 77 2.67 15.70 -2.73
C ALA A 77 1.48 16.39 -3.41
N ARG A 78 1.07 15.94 -4.60
CA ARG A 78 0.03 16.61 -5.39
C ARG A 78 -1.39 16.40 -4.82
N ASP A 79 -1.65 15.26 -4.19
CA ASP A 79 -2.86 14.98 -3.40
C ASP A 79 -2.47 14.32 -2.08
N HIS A 80 -3.43 14.11 -1.17
CA HIS A 80 -3.21 13.51 0.16
C HIS A 80 -2.88 12.00 0.13
N GLY A 81 -2.73 11.41 -1.06
CA GLY A 81 -2.31 10.03 -1.24
C GLY A 81 -0.83 9.91 -1.62
N ARG A 82 -0.05 11.00 -1.65
CA ARG A 82 1.28 11.02 -2.30
C ARG A 82 2.38 11.75 -1.50
N GLU A 83 2.28 11.69 -0.19
CA GLU A 83 3.28 12.18 0.76
C GLU A 83 4.35 11.13 1.09
N LEU A 84 5.38 11.51 1.86
CA LEU A 84 6.08 10.57 2.73
C LEU A 84 5.27 10.43 4.04
N GLN A 85 4.52 9.34 4.14
CA GLN A 85 3.49 9.18 5.17
C GLN A 85 3.36 7.75 5.69
N SER A 86 2.54 7.60 6.74
CA SER A 86 2.17 6.32 7.33
C SER A 86 0.69 5.98 7.07
N ALA A 87 0.41 4.69 6.93
CA ALA A 87 -0.94 4.15 6.89
C ALA A 87 -1.01 2.79 7.60
N ALA A 88 -2.21 2.33 7.94
CA ALA A 88 -2.43 0.96 8.41
C ALA A 88 -3.65 0.35 7.71
N ALA A 89 -3.68 -0.94 7.44
CA ALA A 89 -4.87 -1.64 6.96
C ALA A 89 -5.21 -2.78 7.92
N PHE A 90 -6.44 -2.84 8.39
CA PHE A 90 -6.86 -3.78 9.42
C PHE A 90 -7.78 -4.88 8.89
N ASP A 91 -7.68 -6.04 9.53
CA ASP A 91 -8.63 -7.16 9.45
C ASP A 91 -8.92 -7.66 8.03
N GLY A 92 -8.01 -7.40 7.10
CA GLY A 92 -8.15 -7.79 5.69
C GLY A 92 -9.24 -7.02 4.93
N TYR A 93 -9.62 -5.82 5.35
CA TYR A 93 -10.55 -4.95 4.60
C TYR A 93 -9.87 -4.13 3.49
N GLY A 94 -8.54 -4.15 3.40
CA GLY A 94 -7.79 -3.34 2.44
C GLY A 94 -8.02 -1.85 2.67
N GLU A 95 -8.27 -1.10 1.60
CA GLU A 95 -8.50 0.36 1.64
C GLU A 95 -9.74 0.77 2.44
N CYS A 96 -10.67 -0.16 2.67
CA CYS A 96 -11.91 0.13 3.38
C CYS A 96 -11.80 0.14 4.91
N LEU A 97 -10.71 -0.37 5.49
CA LEU A 97 -10.40 -0.14 6.91
C LEU A 97 -8.94 0.29 7.02
N ASN A 98 -8.67 1.45 6.41
CA ASN A 98 -7.33 1.94 6.17
C ASN A 98 -7.16 3.37 6.71
N PRO A 99 -6.83 3.56 7.99
CA PRO A 99 -6.42 4.86 8.49
C PRO A 99 -5.11 5.33 7.83
N THR A 100 -5.08 6.59 7.45
CA THR A 100 -4.00 7.27 6.70
C THR A 100 -3.60 8.57 7.40
N GLU A 101 -2.32 8.90 7.37
CA GLU A 101 -1.78 10.08 8.05
C GLU A 101 -2.20 11.37 7.35
N ALA A 102 -1.98 11.47 6.04
CA ALA A 102 -2.12 12.74 5.32
C ALA A 102 -3.57 13.16 5.11
N GLY A 103 -4.53 12.23 5.06
CA GLY A 103 -5.94 12.49 4.79
C GLY A 103 -6.57 11.38 3.94
N SER A 104 -7.83 11.56 3.58
CA SER A 104 -8.62 10.61 2.79
C SER A 104 -8.51 10.84 1.28
N ASP A 105 -9.00 9.90 0.47
CA ASP A 105 -9.12 10.06 -0.98
C ASP A 105 -9.97 11.29 -1.34
N ALA A 106 -11.03 11.54 -0.56
CA ALA A 106 -11.94 12.67 -0.76
C ALA A 106 -11.27 14.04 -0.56
N ASP A 107 -10.13 14.11 0.13
CA ASP A 107 -9.38 15.35 0.29
C ASP A 107 -8.65 15.72 -1.01
N GLY A 108 -8.30 14.73 -1.86
CA GLY A 108 -7.75 14.92 -3.20
C GLY A 108 -6.61 15.93 -3.23
N THR A 109 -6.64 16.87 -4.20
CA THR A 109 -5.68 17.99 -4.27
C THR A 109 -6.03 19.16 -3.35
N GLY A 110 -7.03 19.00 -2.50
CA GLY A 110 -7.60 20.06 -1.66
C GLY A 110 -6.59 20.68 -0.69
N PRO A 111 -6.96 21.81 -0.07
CA PRO A 111 -6.08 22.55 0.84
C PRO A 111 -6.17 22.07 2.31
N ARG A 112 -6.99 21.06 2.61
CA ARG A 112 -7.26 20.61 3.98
C ARG A 112 -7.32 19.09 4.03
N SER A 113 -6.90 18.54 5.17
CA SER A 113 -6.99 17.14 5.49
C SER A 113 -8.26 16.79 6.27
N THR A 114 -8.75 15.58 6.06
CA THR A 114 -9.71 14.93 6.95
C THR A 114 -9.03 14.44 8.23
N SER A 115 -7.74 14.06 8.17
CA SER A 115 -6.92 13.77 9.34
C SER A 115 -6.75 15.04 10.16
N LEU A 116 -6.57 14.88 11.47
CA LEU A 116 -6.49 16.00 12.41
C LEU A 116 -5.13 16.00 13.11
N LEU A 117 -4.30 17.01 12.84
CA LEU A 117 -3.07 17.23 13.59
C LEU A 117 -3.42 17.75 15.00
N THR A 118 -2.88 17.07 16.01
CA THR A 118 -3.14 17.34 17.44
C THR A 118 -1.91 17.77 18.22
N ALA A 119 -0.70 17.43 17.74
CA ALA A 119 0.55 17.98 18.27
C ALA A 119 1.59 18.15 17.16
N LEU A 120 2.41 19.20 17.29
CA LEU A 120 3.58 19.47 16.47
C LEU A 120 4.71 19.97 17.38
N GLN A 121 5.90 19.38 17.26
CA GLN A 121 7.12 19.87 17.89
C GLN A 121 8.25 19.86 16.87
N VAL A 122 9.02 20.94 16.83
CA VAL A 122 10.09 21.14 15.86
C VAL A 122 11.37 21.49 16.63
N GLY A 123 12.41 20.69 16.40
CA GLY A 123 13.76 20.91 16.89
C GLY A 123 14.72 21.29 15.75
N ALA A 124 16.02 21.26 16.02
CA ALA A 124 17.03 21.58 15.01
C ALA A 124 17.08 20.52 13.88
N ASP A 125 17.05 19.25 14.25
CA ASP A 125 17.16 18.09 13.38
C ASP A 125 16.06 17.05 13.62
N THR A 126 15.11 17.36 14.50
CA THR A 126 13.98 16.49 14.84
C THR A 126 12.64 17.16 14.61
N LEU A 127 11.66 16.40 14.11
CA LEU A 127 10.28 16.83 13.95
C LEU A 127 9.36 15.76 14.51
N GLU A 128 8.42 16.15 15.36
CA GLU A 128 7.43 15.25 15.95
C GLU A 128 6.01 15.72 15.65
N THR A 129 5.15 14.80 15.23
CA THR A 129 3.73 15.05 15.01
C THR A 129 2.87 14.02 15.73
N ARG A 130 1.64 14.41 16.08
CA ARG A 130 0.57 13.48 16.44
C ARG A 130 -0.68 13.80 15.65
N SER A 131 -1.25 12.84 14.94
CA SER A 131 -2.47 13.02 14.15
C SER A 131 -3.50 11.95 14.44
N GLN A 132 -4.77 12.35 14.54
CA GLN A 132 -5.90 11.43 14.43
C GLN A 132 -6.10 11.12 12.95
N MET A 133 -5.97 9.85 12.58
CA MET A 133 -5.90 9.44 11.18
C MET A 133 -7.29 9.43 10.52
N ALA A 134 -7.37 9.77 9.24
CA ALA A 134 -8.58 9.61 8.43
C ALA A 134 -8.65 8.22 7.81
N TYR A 135 -9.85 7.66 7.64
CA TYR A 135 -10.00 6.50 6.76
C TYR A 135 -9.82 6.94 5.31
N TRP A 136 -9.03 6.19 4.54
CA TRP A 136 -8.80 6.46 3.11
C TRP A 136 -10.11 6.51 2.33
N ILE A 137 -10.96 5.49 2.54
CA ILE A 137 -12.30 5.39 1.98
C ILE A 137 -13.34 5.81 3.02
N GLY A 138 -14.29 6.66 2.62
CA GLY A 138 -15.33 7.16 3.50
C GLY A 138 -16.34 6.09 3.95
N PRO A 139 -17.12 6.35 5.02
CA PRO A 139 -18.12 5.44 5.54
C PRO A 139 -19.09 4.93 4.45
N GLY A 140 -19.28 3.61 4.39
CA GLY A 140 -20.20 2.97 3.45
C GLY A 140 -19.74 2.96 1.98
N ALA A 141 -18.62 3.59 1.65
CA ALA A 141 -18.05 3.55 0.31
C ALA A 141 -17.14 2.33 0.11
N THR A 142 -16.92 1.95 -1.14
CA THR A 142 -16.03 0.87 -1.54
C THR A 142 -15.25 1.21 -2.80
N THR A 143 -14.09 0.59 -2.96
CA THR A 143 -13.29 0.56 -4.19
C THR A 143 -12.98 -0.89 -4.57
N GLY A 144 -12.32 -1.10 -5.72
CA GLY A 144 -11.81 -2.42 -6.10
C GLY A 144 -10.80 -3.03 -5.12
N ASN A 145 -10.29 -2.23 -4.17
CA ASN A 145 -9.32 -2.65 -3.15
C ASN A 145 -9.98 -2.87 -1.76
N CYS A 146 -11.29 -3.11 -1.74
CA CYS A 146 -12.09 -3.40 -0.54
C CYS A 146 -12.61 -4.85 -0.54
N PRO A 147 -11.76 -5.87 -0.33
CA PRO A 147 -12.11 -7.28 -0.47
C PRO A 147 -13.22 -7.78 0.47
N LYS A 148 -13.49 -7.07 1.57
CA LYS A 148 -14.56 -7.38 2.53
C LYS A 148 -15.75 -6.43 2.45
N GLY A 149 -15.81 -5.58 1.41
CA GLY A 149 -16.81 -4.53 1.29
C GLY A 149 -16.46 -3.31 2.15
N PRO A 150 -17.47 -2.48 2.50
CA PRO A 150 -17.23 -1.22 3.20
C PRO A 150 -16.67 -1.47 4.60
N GLY A 151 -15.85 -0.54 5.07
CA GLY A 151 -15.28 -0.60 6.42
C GLY A 151 -16.35 -0.47 7.50
N PRO A 152 -16.18 -1.14 8.65
CA PRO A 152 -17.10 -1.05 9.77
C PRO A 152 -16.90 0.24 10.59
N HIS A 153 -16.84 1.40 9.95
CA HIS A 153 -16.69 2.70 10.61
C HIS A 153 -17.81 3.67 10.24
N ALA A 154 -18.28 4.44 11.23
CA ALA A 154 -19.41 5.37 11.07
C ALA A 154 -19.00 6.78 10.61
N GLY A 155 -17.71 7.13 10.76
CA GLY A 155 -17.18 8.47 10.49
C GLY A 155 -15.95 8.45 9.60
N PRO A 156 -15.55 9.63 9.07
CA PRO A 156 -14.40 9.75 8.17
C PRO A 156 -13.04 9.72 8.90
N ARG A 157 -13.02 9.95 10.22
CA ARG A 157 -11.82 9.83 11.06
C ARG A 157 -11.85 8.56 11.89
N SER A 158 -10.70 7.88 11.94
CA SER A 158 -10.45 6.78 12.87
C SER A 158 -10.31 7.31 14.31
N ASN A 159 -10.51 6.42 15.28
CA ASN A 159 -10.12 6.69 16.68
C ASN A 159 -8.61 6.45 16.90
N ASP A 160 -7.91 5.90 15.91
CA ASP A 160 -6.47 5.65 15.97
C ASP A 160 -5.68 6.95 15.84
N VAL A 161 -4.56 6.98 16.56
CA VAL A 161 -3.64 8.11 16.56
C VAL A 161 -2.28 7.63 16.04
N LEU A 162 -1.73 8.35 15.08
CA LEU A 162 -0.33 8.22 14.69
C LEU A 162 0.50 9.24 15.45
N ALA A 163 1.54 8.79 16.16
CA ALA A 163 2.63 9.64 16.58
C ALA A 163 3.85 9.36 15.70
N LYS A 164 4.43 10.41 15.11
CA LYS A 164 5.60 10.30 14.23
C LYS A 164 6.74 11.11 14.80
N ARG A 165 7.95 10.54 14.81
CA ARG A 165 9.20 11.25 15.04
C ARG A 165 10.13 11.07 13.85
N VAL A 166 10.62 12.18 13.33
CA VAL A 166 11.58 12.26 12.24
C VAL A 166 12.88 12.82 12.78
N THR A 167 14.01 12.17 12.52
CA THR A 167 15.33 12.66 12.91
C THR A 167 16.27 12.63 11.71
N LEU A 168 16.90 13.76 11.40
CA LEU A 168 17.85 13.86 10.30
C LEU A 168 19.26 13.40 10.72
N GLY A 169 19.93 12.70 9.81
CA GLY A 169 21.24 12.04 9.95
C GLY A 169 21.32 11.05 11.11
N ALA A 170 20.36 10.13 11.10
CA ALA A 170 20.22 9.07 12.08
C ALA A 170 21.46 8.16 12.13
N GLU A 171 21.78 7.67 13.33
CA GLU A 171 22.90 6.73 13.57
C GLU A 171 24.26 7.24 13.05
N GLY A 172 24.46 8.56 13.02
CA GLY A 172 25.67 9.18 12.47
C GLY A 172 25.75 9.18 10.94
N VAL A 173 24.76 8.63 10.23
CA VAL A 173 24.71 8.59 8.77
C VAL A 173 24.04 9.86 8.24
N ALA A 174 24.84 10.82 7.77
CA ALA A 174 24.39 12.20 7.51
C ALA A 174 23.17 12.35 6.59
N ASN A 175 22.97 11.43 5.65
CA ASN A 175 21.86 11.41 4.69
C ASN A 175 20.75 10.42 5.01
N ALA A 176 20.77 9.82 6.21
CA ALA A 176 19.71 8.96 6.70
C ALA A 176 18.71 9.76 7.54
N ILE A 177 17.43 9.46 7.37
CA ILE A 177 16.32 10.06 8.10
C ILE A 177 15.65 8.93 8.88
N ALA A 178 15.76 8.92 10.21
CA ALA A 178 14.97 7.99 11.01
C ALA A 178 13.52 8.45 11.01
N TYR A 179 12.65 7.62 10.43
CA TYR A 179 11.20 7.79 10.43
C TYR A 179 10.62 6.77 11.41
N ARG A 180 10.24 7.23 12.60
CA ARG A 180 9.63 6.39 13.63
C ARG A 180 8.13 6.65 13.68
N ALA A 181 7.34 5.67 13.25
CA ALA A 181 5.89 5.66 13.35
C ALA A 181 5.45 4.88 14.59
N THR A 182 4.59 5.48 15.40
CA THR A 182 3.91 4.82 16.51
C THR A 182 2.41 4.92 16.29
N TYR A 183 1.78 3.80 15.93
CA TYR A 183 0.33 3.67 15.79
C TYR A 183 -0.25 3.38 17.17
N VAL A 184 -1.17 4.19 17.64
CA VAL A 184 -1.96 3.94 18.84
C VAL A 184 -3.33 3.47 18.37
N THR A 185 -3.54 2.16 18.32
CA THR A 185 -4.82 1.57 17.90
C THR A 185 -5.83 1.68 19.04
N ALA A 186 -7.02 2.19 18.73
CA ALA A 186 -8.07 2.40 19.74
C ALA A 186 -8.70 1.08 20.21
N GLU A 187 -8.71 0.08 19.34
CA GLU A 187 -9.31 -1.23 19.57
C GLU A 187 -8.37 -2.35 19.09
N PRO A 188 -8.56 -3.59 19.56
CA PRO A 188 -7.79 -4.71 19.04
C PRO A 188 -8.25 -5.12 17.64
N HIS A 189 -7.30 -5.58 16.82
CA HIS A 189 -7.54 -6.10 15.47
C HIS A 189 -7.03 -7.54 15.34
N ALA A 190 -7.72 -8.36 14.54
CA ALA A 190 -7.28 -9.70 14.21
C ALA A 190 -5.99 -9.69 13.37
N SER A 191 -5.84 -8.70 12.49
CA SER A 191 -4.59 -8.47 11.76
C SER A 191 -4.39 -7.00 11.40
N ALA A 192 -3.12 -6.61 11.26
CA ALA A 192 -2.75 -5.30 10.74
C ALA A 192 -1.62 -5.42 9.73
N THR A 193 -1.71 -4.60 8.68
CA THR A 193 -0.59 -4.23 7.82
C THR A 193 -0.27 -2.78 8.10
N PHE A 194 0.81 -2.52 8.83
CA PHE A 194 1.32 -1.17 9.10
C PHE A 194 2.29 -0.77 7.99
N GLU A 195 1.85 0.11 7.10
CA GLU A 195 2.73 0.80 6.16
C GLU A 195 3.43 1.94 6.92
N ALA A 196 4.44 1.56 7.71
CA ALA A 196 5.13 2.43 8.66
C ALA A 196 5.70 3.67 8.00
N ALA A 197 6.30 3.52 6.82
CA ALA A 197 6.67 4.64 5.97
C ALA A 197 6.44 4.26 4.51
N THR A 198 5.86 5.17 3.75
CA THR A 198 5.84 5.10 2.29
C THR A 198 6.17 6.44 1.70
N ALA A 199 6.88 6.46 0.57
CA ALA A 199 7.16 7.69 -0.16
C ALA A 199 6.71 7.57 -1.61
N TYR A 200 6.02 8.61 -2.08
CA TYR A 200 5.64 8.78 -3.47
C TYR A 200 6.57 9.81 -4.11
N MET A 201 7.32 9.38 -5.13
CA MET A 201 8.28 10.20 -5.85
C MET A 201 7.74 10.63 -7.22
N PRO A 202 8.25 11.74 -7.76
CA PRO A 202 8.06 12.09 -9.16
C PRO A 202 8.43 10.93 -10.12
N PRO A 203 7.80 10.85 -11.29
CA PRO A 203 7.91 9.68 -12.18
C PRO A 203 9.28 9.54 -12.85
N ASP A 204 10.16 10.53 -12.77
CA ASP A 204 11.52 10.45 -13.28
C ASP A 204 12.43 9.58 -12.39
N PHE A 205 12.01 9.22 -11.17
CA PHE A 205 12.63 8.19 -10.32
C PHE A 205 12.32 6.76 -10.82
N ALA A 206 12.49 6.54 -12.12
CA ALA A 206 12.03 5.35 -12.85
C ALA A 206 12.98 4.15 -12.79
N GLN A 207 14.14 4.27 -12.14
CA GLN A 207 15.09 3.16 -11.97
C GLN A 207 14.90 2.52 -10.59
N PHE A 208 14.46 1.27 -10.58
CA PHE A 208 14.15 0.53 -9.37
C PHE A 208 15.27 -0.45 -9.06
N TRP A 209 15.74 -0.47 -7.81
CA TRP A 209 16.86 -1.29 -7.38
C TRP A 209 16.53 -2.01 -6.08
N SER A 210 17.02 -3.23 -5.97
CA SER A 210 17.25 -3.87 -4.67
C SER A 210 18.66 -3.56 -4.20
N TYR A 211 18.82 -3.49 -2.89
CA TYR A 211 20.11 -3.46 -2.26
C TYR A 211 20.11 -4.32 -1.01
N ASP A 212 20.93 -5.38 -1.00
CA ASP A 212 21.14 -6.21 0.18
C ASP A 212 22.37 -5.70 0.94
N PRO A 213 22.20 -5.03 2.09
CA PRO A 213 23.32 -4.52 2.87
C PRO A 213 24.11 -5.64 3.57
N ALA A 214 23.65 -6.90 3.55
CA ALA A 214 24.41 -8.05 4.06
C ALA A 214 25.56 -8.43 3.15
N THR A 215 25.26 -8.45 1.85
CA THR A 215 26.18 -8.91 0.82
C THR A 215 26.76 -7.77 0.01
N GLY A 216 26.24 -6.55 0.18
CA GLY A 216 26.55 -5.39 -0.65
C GLY A 216 26.01 -5.52 -2.08
N ARG A 217 25.21 -6.55 -2.39
CA ARG A 217 24.71 -6.80 -3.73
C ARG A 217 23.56 -5.87 -4.05
N SER A 218 23.59 -5.33 -5.25
CA SER A 218 22.50 -4.54 -5.82
C SER A 218 22.07 -5.14 -7.15
N ALA A 219 20.78 -5.13 -7.43
CA ALA A 219 20.24 -5.59 -8.70
C ALA A 219 19.09 -4.68 -9.15
N PRO A 220 18.91 -4.49 -10.46
CA PRO A 220 17.73 -3.81 -10.97
C PRO A 220 16.47 -4.63 -10.66
N LEU A 221 15.36 -3.93 -10.46
CA LEU A 221 14.04 -4.50 -10.23
C LEU A 221 13.10 -4.08 -11.36
N SER A 222 12.06 -4.89 -11.57
CA SER A 222 10.88 -4.41 -12.29
C SER A 222 10.23 -3.26 -11.52
N ALA A 223 9.47 -2.43 -12.24
CA ALA A 223 8.77 -1.27 -11.67
C ALA A 223 7.61 -1.63 -10.72
N GLY A 224 7.34 -2.93 -10.51
CA GLY A 224 6.23 -3.42 -9.69
C GLY A 224 4.87 -3.39 -10.40
N PRO A 225 3.75 -3.57 -9.67
CA PRO A 225 3.68 -3.69 -8.22
C PRO A 225 4.28 -5.01 -7.72
N ALA A 226 5.17 -4.95 -6.73
CA ALA A 226 5.70 -6.14 -6.06
C ALA A 226 6.41 -5.78 -4.76
N GLU A 227 6.45 -6.74 -3.84
CA GLU A 227 7.17 -6.66 -2.57
C GLU A 227 8.34 -7.64 -2.53
N GLN A 228 9.32 -7.36 -1.68
CA GLN A 228 10.47 -8.22 -1.44
C GLN A 228 11.00 -8.06 -0.01
N GLY A 229 11.90 -8.95 0.40
CA GLY A 229 12.54 -8.93 1.72
C GLY A 229 13.79 -8.08 1.85
N VAL A 230 14.25 -7.41 0.78
CA VAL A 230 15.46 -6.57 0.80
C VAL A 230 15.15 -5.11 0.45
N PRO A 231 15.91 -4.14 0.98
CA PRO A 231 15.73 -2.71 0.71
C PRO A 231 15.49 -2.37 -0.76
N VAL A 232 14.59 -1.42 -0.96
CA VAL A 232 14.26 -0.85 -2.28
C VAL A 232 14.86 0.55 -2.37
N ILE A 233 15.43 0.87 -3.54
CA ILE A 233 15.91 2.20 -3.90
C ILE A 233 15.26 2.58 -5.23
N LEU A 234 14.68 3.78 -5.30
CA LEU A 234 14.23 4.38 -6.57
C LEU A 234 15.17 5.53 -6.92
N ALA A 235 15.59 5.58 -8.17
CA ALA A 235 16.55 6.56 -8.67
C ALA A 235 16.13 7.11 -10.04
N ASN A 236 16.64 8.28 -10.37
CA ASN A 236 16.55 8.79 -11.74
C ASN A 236 17.53 8.05 -12.68
N ALA A 237 17.39 8.32 -13.99
CA ALA A 237 18.08 7.57 -15.04
C ALA A 237 19.61 7.50 -14.89
N ASP A 238 20.25 8.58 -14.43
CA ASP A 238 21.70 8.66 -14.25
C ASP A 238 22.17 8.35 -12.81
N GLY A 239 21.23 8.06 -11.90
CA GLY A 239 21.52 7.79 -10.49
C GLY A 239 22.02 9.00 -9.71
N SER A 240 21.96 10.22 -10.24
CA SER A 240 22.34 11.44 -9.51
C SER A 240 21.37 11.77 -8.36
N ARG A 241 20.16 11.21 -8.40
CA ARG A 241 19.11 11.43 -7.41
C ARG A 241 18.41 10.11 -7.13
N ALA A 242 18.46 9.69 -5.87
CA ALA A 242 17.90 8.44 -5.40
C ALA A 242 17.35 8.60 -3.98
N MET A 243 16.31 7.82 -3.69
CA MET A 243 15.80 7.64 -2.35
C MET A 243 15.53 6.16 -2.12
N GLY A 244 16.00 5.66 -0.98
CA GLY A 244 15.78 4.28 -0.55
C GLY A 244 15.26 4.20 0.87
N VAL A 245 14.82 3.01 1.24
CA VAL A 245 14.34 2.72 2.59
C VAL A 245 14.98 1.46 3.16
N TYR A 246 15.30 1.50 4.45
CA TYR A 246 15.86 0.38 5.19
C TYR A 246 15.24 0.31 6.58
N SER A 247 15.01 -0.89 7.09
CA SER A 247 14.73 -1.14 8.50
C SER A 247 15.50 -2.39 8.95
N PRO A 248 16.19 -2.36 10.10
CA PRO A 248 16.83 -3.56 10.65
C PRO A 248 15.82 -4.62 11.09
N ALA A 249 14.54 -4.25 11.26
CA ALA A 249 13.46 -5.15 11.63
C ALA A 249 12.79 -5.83 10.41
N LEU A 250 13.24 -5.53 9.19
CA LEU A 250 12.73 -6.13 7.95
C LEU A 250 13.82 -6.90 7.21
N PRO A 251 13.49 -8.06 6.61
CA PRO A 251 12.15 -8.65 6.57
C PRO A 251 11.76 -9.28 7.92
N GLN A 252 10.45 -9.32 8.23
CA GLN A 252 10.00 -10.03 9.42
C GLN A 252 10.23 -11.55 9.25
N PRO A 253 10.69 -12.28 10.28
CA PRO A 253 10.91 -13.73 10.17
C PRO A 253 9.66 -14.51 9.74
N SER A 254 8.46 -14.04 10.11
CA SER A 254 7.18 -14.62 9.71
C SER A 254 6.81 -14.38 8.25
N VAL A 255 7.41 -13.38 7.60
CA VAL A 255 7.14 -13.00 6.20
C VAL A 255 8.47 -12.64 5.50
N PRO A 256 9.40 -13.60 5.32
CA PRO A 256 10.79 -13.31 4.95
C PRO A 256 10.97 -12.75 3.53
N ASN A 257 9.95 -12.89 2.68
CA ASN A 257 9.96 -12.43 1.29
C ASN A 257 9.25 -11.08 1.10
N ALA A 258 8.97 -10.35 2.19
CA ALA A 258 8.20 -9.11 2.17
C ALA A 258 8.80 -8.08 3.15
N GLY A 259 8.28 -6.87 3.12
CA GLY A 259 8.66 -5.73 3.94
C GLY A 259 8.92 -4.47 3.10
N TYR A 260 9.39 -4.65 1.87
CA TYR A 260 9.75 -3.54 0.98
C TYR A 260 9.03 -3.67 -0.37
N GLY A 261 8.10 -2.76 -0.64
CA GLY A 261 7.34 -2.73 -1.88
C GLY A 261 7.78 -1.64 -2.83
N ARG A 262 7.45 -1.83 -4.10
CA ARG A 262 7.65 -0.86 -5.19
C ARG A 262 6.47 -0.86 -6.12
N PHE A 263 6.08 0.32 -6.58
CA PHE A 263 4.91 0.52 -7.44
C PHE A 263 5.20 1.62 -8.45
N ASN A 264 4.64 1.45 -9.64
CA ASN A 264 4.72 2.42 -10.70
C ASN A 264 3.32 2.80 -11.16
N PHE A 265 3.01 4.07 -10.99
CA PHE A 265 1.77 4.71 -11.41
C PHE A 265 2.05 5.80 -12.45
N ALA A 266 3.21 5.77 -13.11
CA ALA A 266 3.64 6.78 -14.07
C ALA A 266 2.75 6.84 -15.32
N THR A 267 1.99 5.77 -15.61
CA THR A 267 1.08 5.69 -16.75
C THR A 267 -0.37 6.04 -16.40
N LEU A 268 -0.66 6.48 -15.17
CA LEU A 268 -2.02 6.89 -14.81
C LEU A 268 -2.46 8.09 -15.67
N PRO A 269 -3.66 8.04 -16.28
CA PRO A 269 -4.15 9.12 -17.14
C PRO A 269 -4.39 10.40 -16.33
N GLY A 270 -4.13 11.55 -16.94
CA GLY A 270 -4.35 12.87 -16.36
C GLY A 270 -3.05 13.62 -16.02
N PRO A 271 -2.98 14.93 -16.26
CA PRO A 271 -1.75 15.70 -16.06
C PRO A 271 -1.31 15.62 -14.60
N GLY A 272 -0.05 15.25 -14.34
CA GLY A 272 0.54 15.17 -12.99
C GLY A 272 0.13 13.94 -12.15
N ASN A 273 -0.60 12.96 -12.72
CA ASN A 273 -0.99 11.73 -11.99
C ASN A 273 0.15 10.72 -11.93
N ALA A 274 1.12 10.85 -12.84
CA ALA A 274 2.30 10.03 -12.87
C ALA A 274 3.10 10.13 -11.55
N THR A 275 3.30 9.00 -10.90
CA THR A 275 4.07 8.89 -9.65
C THR A 275 4.64 7.48 -9.50
N VAL A 276 5.72 7.33 -8.75
CA VAL A 276 6.26 6.03 -8.35
C VAL A 276 6.32 5.97 -6.82
N LYS A 277 6.30 4.78 -6.24
CA LYS A 277 6.19 4.59 -4.79
C LYS A 277 7.11 3.46 -4.33
N TRP A 278 7.75 3.62 -3.18
CA TRP A 278 8.17 2.49 -2.35
C TRP A 278 7.45 2.51 -0.99
N ASN A 279 7.38 1.37 -0.32
CA ASN A 279 6.89 1.29 1.06
C ASN A 279 7.77 0.39 1.95
N CYS A 280 7.66 0.62 3.26
CA CYS A 280 8.29 -0.10 4.35
C CYS A 280 7.17 -0.60 5.28
N VAL A 281 6.91 -1.90 5.26
CA VAL A 281 5.66 -2.50 5.74
C VAL A 281 5.92 -3.58 6.78
N PHE A 282 5.14 -3.54 7.87
CA PHE A 282 5.12 -4.52 8.94
C PHE A 282 3.75 -5.20 8.99
N ARG A 283 3.74 -6.49 9.24
CA ARG A 283 2.51 -7.30 9.35
C ARG A 283 2.43 -7.95 10.70
N GLU A 284 1.27 -7.85 11.32
CA GLU A 284 0.99 -8.41 12.63
C GLU A 284 -0.36 -9.12 12.65
N ASN A 285 -0.45 -10.13 13.51
CA ASN A 285 -1.67 -10.86 13.81
C ASN A 285 -1.96 -10.68 15.31
N ASN A 286 -3.24 -10.72 15.68
CA ASN A 286 -3.70 -10.53 17.06
C ASN A 286 -3.17 -9.23 17.67
N VAL A 287 -3.43 -8.12 16.99
CA VAL A 287 -2.93 -6.79 17.33
C VAL A 287 -3.75 -6.23 18.48
N PRO A 288 -3.21 -6.10 19.71
CA PRO A 288 -3.97 -5.49 20.81
C PRO A 288 -4.19 -3.99 20.57
N ALA A 289 -5.18 -3.42 21.27
CA ALA A 289 -5.29 -1.97 21.40
C ALA A 289 -4.01 -1.41 22.06
N GLY A 290 -3.61 -0.20 21.68
CA GLY A 290 -2.45 0.48 22.24
C GLY A 290 -1.35 0.76 21.22
N ALA A 291 -0.13 0.99 21.71
CA ALA A 291 0.96 1.53 20.91
C ALA A 291 1.78 0.45 20.21
N HIS A 292 1.95 0.58 18.89
CA HIS A 292 2.75 -0.26 18.00
C HIS A 292 3.76 0.62 17.27
N SER A 293 5.07 0.37 17.45
CA SER A 293 6.12 1.26 16.96
C SER A 293 7.05 0.60 15.97
N TYR A 294 7.31 1.29 14.86
CA TYR A 294 8.18 0.84 13.78
C TYR A 294 9.12 1.96 13.36
N THR A 295 10.35 1.59 13.00
CA THR A 295 11.33 2.57 12.48
C THR A 295 11.77 2.14 11.10
N CYS A 296 11.59 3.04 10.13
CA CYS A 296 12.16 2.95 8.80
C CYS A 296 13.16 4.10 8.62
N TYR A 297 14.29 3.82 8.02
CA TYR A 297 15.32 4.80 7.68
C TYR A 297 15.21 5.14 6.21
N VAL A 298 14.86 6.38 5.92
CA VAL A 298 14.82 6.92 4.56
C VAL A 298 16.19 7.50 4.24
N VAL A 299 16.81 7.08 3.13
CA VAL A 299 18.15 7.54 2.75
C VAL A 299 18.07 8.25 1.42
N VAL A 300 18.67 9.44 1.34
CA VAL A 300 18.60 10.35 0.17
C VAL A 300 20.00 10.65 -0.37
N GLY A 301 20.15 10.79 -1.68
CA GLY A 301 21.43 11.20 -2.27
C GLY A 301 21.54 10.82 -3.73
N THR A 302 22.76 10.57 -4.20
CA THR A 302 22.98 9.75 -5.42
C THR A 302 22.67 8.27 -5.12
N LEU A 303 22.52 7.43 -6.15
CA LEU A 303 22.32 5.99 -5.98
C LEU A 303 23.41 5.34 -5.11
N GLU A 304 24.66 5.75 -5.30
CA GLU A 304 25.78 5.25 -4.50
C GLU A 304 25.74 5.78 -3.05
N ASP A 305 25.33 7.03 -2.85
CA ASP A 305 25.13 7.57 -1.49
C ASP A 305 24.03 6.83 -0.72
N VAL A 306 22.96 6.43 -1.41
CA VAL A 306 21.87 5.68 -0.80
C VAL A 306 22.34 4.27 -0.41
N LYS A 307 23.04 3.56 -1.30
CA LYS A 307 23.62 2.24 -0.98
C LYS A 307 24.60 2.33 0.19
N ALA A 308 25.52 3.29 0.15
CA ALA A 308 26.49 3.51 1.21
C ALA A 308 25.81 3.87 2.55
N GLY A 309 24.79 4.72 2.52
CA GLY A 309 24.03 5.08 3.72
C GLY A 309 23.28 3.89 4.31
N ILE A 310 22.64 3.05 3.50
CA ILE A 310 21.96 1.83 3.98
C ILE A 310 22.97 0.83 4.57
N ALA A 311 24.15 0.67 3.95
CA ALA A 311 25.21 -0.17 4.50
C ALA A 311 25.72 0.36 5.86
N ALA A 312 25.96 1.67 5.96
CA ALA A 312 26.39 2.31 7.19
C ALA A 312 25.35 2.18 8.31
N LEU A 313 24.06 2.35 7.99
CA LEU A 313 22.95 2.14 8.93
C LEU A 313 22.93 0.70 9.45
N ARG A 314 23.10 -0.30 8.57
CA ARG A 314 23.19 -1.70 8.99
C ARG A 314 24.35 -1.92 9.97
N THR A 315 25.53 -1.36 9.69
CA THR A 315 26.68 -1.48 10.58
C THR A 315 26.42 -0.83 11.93
N ALA A 316 25.89 0.39 11.95
CA ALA A 316 25.60 1.12 13.18
C ALA A 316 24.54 0.40 14.04
N LEU A 317 23.50 -0.13 13.41
CA LEU A 317 22.38 -0.79 14.10
C LEU A 317 22.63 -2.27 14.42
N GLY A 318 23.60 -2.90 13.75
CA GLY A 318 23.98 -4.30 13.96
C GLY A 318 25.13 -4.51 14.96
N GLY A 319 25.76 -3.44 15.46
CA GLY A 319 26.96 -3.48 16.31
C GLY A 319 26.74 -3.30 17.83
N GLY A 320 25.50 -3.22 18.32
CA GLY A 320 25.17 -3.06 19.74
C GLY A 320 24.16 -4.10 20.22
N PRO A 321 24.09 -4.41 21.54
CA PRO A 321 23.15 -5.40 22.05
C PRO A 321 21.73 -5.00 21.64
N ALA A 322 21.04 -5.92 20.98
CA ALA A 322 19.70 -5.75 20.46
C ALA A 322 18.84 -4.96 21.45
N ALA A 323 18.49 -3.73 21.07
CA ALA A 323 17.45 -2.98 21.74
C ALA A 323 16.19 -3.84 21.66
N GLN A 324 15.87 -4.45 22.79
CA GLN A 324 14.66 -5.23 22.99
C GLN A 324 13.49 -4.39 22.50
N ALA A 325 12.62 -5.01 21.70
CA ALA A 325 11.28 -4.50 21.48
C ALA A 325 10.70 -4.04 22.83
N PRO A 326 9.98 -2.90 22.91
CA PRO A 326 9.35 -2.51 24.16
C PRO A 326 8.33 -3.59 24.52
N GLN A 327 8.71 -4.47 25.45
CA GLN A 327 7.79 -5.38 26.09
C GLN A 327 6.75 -4.52 26.82
N ALA A 328 5.48 -4.74 26.50
CA ALA A 328 4.38 -4.21 27.27
C ALA A 328 4.61 -4.52 28.76
N ALA A 329 4.55 -3.49 29.61
CA ALA A 329 4.72 -3.63 31.04
C ALA A 329 3.75 -4.68 31.60
N GLN A 330 4.27 -5.83 32.05
CA GLN A 330 3.53 -6.81 32.83
C GLN A 330 4.00 -6.76 34.29
N ALA A 331 3.04 -6.57 35.20
CA ALA A 331 3.23 -6.63 36.65
C ALA A 331 3.61 -8.05 37.12
N PRO A 332 4.25 -8.22 38.30
CA PRO A 332 5.12 -9.36 38.57
C PRO A 332 4.34 -10.61 39.00
N ARG A 333 4.77 -11.79 38.51
CA ARG A 333 4.45 -13.08 39.14
C ARG A 333 5.69 -13.97 39.26
N ALA A 334 5.92 -14.34 40.51
CA ALA A 334 6.63 -15.48 41.12
C ALA A 334 7.53 -16.38 40.26
N ALA A 335 8.73 -16.60 40.83
CA ALA A 335 9.81 -17.46 40.38
C ALA A 335 9.43 -18.94 40.16
N GLN A 336 9.95 -19.52 39.07
CA GLN A 336 10.21 -20.96 38.96
C GLN A 336 11.57 -21.21 38.27
N ALA A 337 12.30 -22.19 38.80
CA ALA A 337 13.70 -22.55 38.49
C ALA A 337 13.86 -23.36 37.18
N PRO A 338 15.08 -23.48 36.62
CA PRO A 338 15.29 -23.86 35.22
C PRO A 338 15.37 -25.37 35.00
N ARG A 339 14.96 -25.82 33.80
CA ARG A 339 15.29 -27.15 33.27
C ARG A 339 16.04 -27.04 31.95
N ALA A 340 16.99 -27.95 31.78
CA ALA A 340 18.07 -27.96 30.82
C ALA A 340 17.65 -28.12 29.35
N ALA A 341 18.50 -27.57 28.48
CA ALA A 341 18.41 -27.57 27.02
C ALA A 341 18.67 -28.97 26.42
N ILE A 342 17.89 -29.29 25.38
CA ILE A 342 18.21 -30.34 24.39
C ILE A 342 17.99 -29.71 23.01
N ALA A 343 19.03 -29.70 22.18
CA ALA A 343 18.97 -29.24 20.80
C ALA A 343 18.36 -30.33 19.88
N PRO A 344 17.52 -29.99 18.88
CA PRO A 344 17.15 -30.95 17.85
C PRO A 344 17.93 -30.74 16.54
N GLN A 345 18.32 -31.88 15.98
CA GLN A 345 18.96 -32.07 14.68
C GLN A 345 18.02 -31.74 13.51
N ALA A 346 18.62 -31.34 12.39
CA ALA A 346 17.94 -30.98 11.14
C ALA A 346 17.30 -32.20 10.46
N ALA A 347 16.03 -32.08 10.06
CA ALA A 347 15.33 -33.04 9.22
C ALA A 347 15.13 -32.49 7.81
N VAL A 348 15.40 -33.32 6.80
CA VAL A 348 15.21 -33.06 5.37
C VAL A 348 13.71 -33.08 5.03
N ALA A 349 13.24 -32.05 4.31
CA ALA A 349 11.83 -31.90 3.94
C ALA A 349 11.43 -32.83 2.77
N PRO A 350 10.20 -33.40 2.78
CA PRO A 350 9.67 -34.22 1.68
C PRO A 350 9.22 -33.35 0.49
N PRO A 351 9.10 -33.93 -0.73
CA PRO A 351 8.68 -33.20 -1.93
C PRO A 351 7.21 -32.71 -1.85
N PRO A 352 6.87 -31.61 -2.53
CA PRO A 352 5.54 -31.00 -2.45
C PRO A 352 4.45 -31.86 -3.10
N ALA A 353 3.30 -31.95 -2.43
CA ALA A 353 2.11 -32.65 -2.91
C ALA A 353 1.51 -32.02 -4.19
N PRO A 354 0.79 -32.80 -5.03
CA PRO A 354 0.09 -32.28 -6.21
C PRO A 354 -0.96 -31.23 -5.81
N ARG A 355 -0.95 -30.10 -6.53
CA ARG A 355 -1.69 -28.88 -6.20
C ARG A 355 -3.14 -28.98 -6.66
N ALA A 356 -4.08 -28.52 -5.84
CA ALA A 356 -5.51 -28.57 -6.14
C ALA A 356 -5.87 -27.66 -7.34
N PRO A 357 -6.71 -28.13 -8.29
CA PRO A 357 -7.20 -27.31 -9.40
C PRO A 357 -8.09 -26.17 -8.89
N GLY A 358 -7.98 -25.02 -9.53
CA GLY A 358 -8.77 -23.82 -9.28
C GLY A 358 -10.06 -23.79 -10.11
N THR A 359 -10.28 -22.69 -10.83
CA THR A 359 -11.50 -22.46 -11.61
C THR A 359 -11.43 -23.16 -12.97
N ALA A 360 -12.46 -23.91 -13.34
CA ALA A 360 -12.58 -24.52 -14.66
C ALA A 360 -12.65 -23.46 -15.77
N LEU A 361 -11.95 -23.72 -16.87
CA LEU A 361 -11.86 -22.85 -18.03
C LEU A 361 -12.41 -23.55 -19.27
N TYR A 362 -13.08 -22.76 -20.10
CA TYR A 362 -13.62 -23.16 -21.39
C TYR A 362 -13.11 -22.20 -22.46
N VAL A 363 -13.07 -22.65 -23.71
CA VAL A 363 -12.84 -21.81 -24.88
C VAL A 363 -14.07 -21.83 -25.77
N GLY A 364 -14.47 -20.68 -26.30
CA GLY A 364 -15.51 -20.62 -27.32
C GLY A 364 -15.06 -21.29 -28.63
N THR A 365 -15.95 -22.05 -29.26
CA THR A 365 -15.66 -22.81 -30.49
C THR A 365 -16.51 -22.38 -31.67
N GLN A 366 -17.46 -21.46 -31.48
CA GLN A 366 -18.38 -21.02 -32.50
C GLN A 366 -17.89 -19.75 -33.21
N GLY A 367 -17.57 -19.90 -34.49
CA GLY A 367 -17.16 -18.78 -35.37
C GLY A 367 -18.22 -17.68 -35.42
N GLY A 368 -17.77 -16.43 -35.42
CA GLY A 368 -18.66 -15.25 -35.42
C GLY A 368 -19.37 -14.97 -34.09
N CYS A 369 -19.14 -15.77 -33.03
CA CYS A 369 -19.70 -15.52 -31.71
C CYS A 369 -18.62 -15.38 -30.62
N ASN A 370 -17.93 -16.48 -30.28
CA ASN A 370 -17.00 -16.55 -29.15
C ASN A 370 -15.71 -17.31 -29.48
N ALA A 371 -15.48 -17.68 -30.74
CA ALA A 371 -14.35 -18.51 -31.14
C ALA A 371 -13.00 -17.99 -30.61
N GLY A 372 -12.35 -18.80 -29.77
CA GLY A 372 -11.05 -18.49 -29.17
C GLY A 372 -11.10 -17.70 -27.86
N GLU A 373 -12.23 -17.10 -27.47
CA GLU A 373 -12.35 -16.42 -26.18
C GLU A 373 -12.34 -17.44 -25.03
N VAL A 374 -11.54 -17.19 -24.00
CA VAL A 374 -11.50 -18.03 -22.79
C VAL A 374 -12.52 -17.51 -21.78
N THR A 375 -13.27 -18.41 -21.18
CA THR A 375 -14.40 -18.11 -20.30
C THR A 375 -14.48 -19.10 -19.14
N ILE A 376 -15.15 -18.71 -18.05
CA ILE A 376 -15.53 -19.63 -16.96
C ILE A 376 -16.96 -20.19 -17.15
N ASP A 377 -17.69 -19.72 -18.15
CA ASP A 377 -19.09 -20.08 -18.40
C ASP A 377 -19.18 -21.08 -19.57
N PRO A 378 -19.65 -22.33 -19.35
CA PRO A 378 -19.82 -23.31 -20.42
C PRO A 378 -20.86 -22.88 -21.48
N GLY A 379 -21.73 -21.92 -21.17
CA GLY A 379 -22.73 -21.35 -22.08
C GLY A 379 -22.43 -19.91 -22.51
N TYR A 380 -21.16 -19.48 -22.46
CA TYR A 380 -20.79 -18.08 -22.66
C TYR A 380 -21.35 -17.48 -23.96
N LYS A 381 -22.04 -16.34 -23.83
CA LYS A 381 -22.79 -15.63 -24.89
C LYS A 381 -23.90 -16.47 -25.56
N GLY A 382 -24.33 -17.58 -24.95
CA GLY A 382 -25.29 -18.51 -25.55
C GLY A 382 -24.70 -19.35 -26.69
N CYS A 383 -23.38 -19.42 -26.81
CA CYS A 383 -22.66 -20.07 -27.91
C CYS A 383 -21.84 -21.27 -27.44
N ALA A 384 -21.46 -22.14 -28.37
CA ALA A 384 -20.74 -23.37 -28.05
C ALA A 384 -19.35 -23.07 -27.41
N THR A 385 -19.01 -23.83 -26.38
CA THR A 385 -17.68 -23.82 -25.74
C THR A 385 -17.15 -25.25 -25.56
N ALA A 386 -15.85 -25.39 -25.32
CA ALA A 386 -15.20 -26.65 -24.98
C ALA A 386 -14.29 -26.49 -23.74
N PRO A 387 -14.23 -27.48 -22.82
CA PRO A 387 -13.35 -27.40 -21.65
C PRO A 387 -11.88 -27.46 -22.06
N ILE A 388 -11.05 -26.62 -21.44
CA ILE A 388 -9.61 -26.52 -21.76
C ILE A 388 -8.68 -26.77 -20.57
N GLY A 389 -9.22 -26.95 -19.37
CA GLY A 389 -8.48 -27.17 -18.14
C GLY A 389 -9.01 -26.28 -17.02
N ALA A 390 -8.17 -25.99 -16.04
CA ALA A 390 -8.47 -25.10 -14.93
C ALA A 390 -7.28 -24.17 -14.63
N THR A 391 -7.56 -23.11 -13.87
CA THR A 391 -6.50 -22.35 -13.20
C THR A 391 -5.93 -23.16 -12.04
N LEU A 392 -4.82 -22.70 -11.46
CA LEU A 392 -4.36 -23.11 -10.14
C LEU A 392 -5.08 -22.27 -9.09
N ALA A 393 -5.55 -22.90 -8.01
CA ALA A 393 -6.20 -22.19 -6.89
C ALA A 393 -5.24 -21.26 -6.14
N GLN A 394 -3.95 -21.58 -6.17
CA GLN A 394 -2.84 -20.82 -5.58
C GLN A 394 -1.68 -20.79 -6.57
N PRO A 395 -0.82 -19.77 -6.55
CA PRO A 395 0.30 -19.70 -7.49
C PRO A 395 1.25 -20.85 -7.19
N GLY A 396 1.61 -21.60 -8.22
CA GLY A 396 2.58 -22.67 -8.09
C GLY A 396 4.01 -22.16 -7.97
N ASN A 397 4.28 -20.98 -8.50
CA ASN A 397 5.53 -20.26 -8.37
C ASN A 397 5.25 -18.75 -8.31
N PRO A 398 6.21 -17.94 -7.82
CA PRO A 398 6.05 -16.48 -7.76
C PRO A 398 5.85 -15.76 -9.11
N GLY A 399 5.92 -16.48 -10.23
CA GLY A 399 5.75 -15.92 -11.59
C GLY A 399 4.55 -16.51 -12.36
N ASP A 400 3.70 -17.28 -11.68
CA ASP A 400 2.47 -17.78 -12.28
C ASP A 400 1.47 -16.62 -12.36
N PRO A 401 1.02 -16.21 -13.55
CA PRO A 401 0.25 -14.97 -13.68
C PRO A 401 -1.16 -15.15 -13.12
N PRO A 402 -1.67 -14.18 -12.35
CA PRO A 402 -3.07 -14.18 -11.96
C PRO A 402 -3.95 -13.94 -13.19
N VAL A 403 -5.12 -14.56 -13.18
CA VAL A 403 -6.18 -14.31 -14.17
C VAL A 403 -7.47 -13.96 -13.46
N TYR A 404 -8.26 -13.14 -14.15
CA TYR A 404 -9.50 -12.57 -13.67
C TYR A 404 -10.62 -12.95 -14.62
N VAL A 405 -11.85 -12.79 -14.15
CA VAL A 405 -13.04 -12.88 -14.99
C VAL A 405 -13.81 -11.57 -14.92
N GLY A 406 -14.28 -11.09 -16.06
CA GLY A 406 -15.23 -9.98 -16.13
C GLY A 406 -16.52 -10.30 -15.39
N THR A 407 -17.14 -9.28 -14.80
CA THR A 407 -18.36 -9.41 -13.99
C THR A 407 -19.51 -8.52 -14.49
N ALA A 408 -19.30 -7.68 -15.49
CA ALA A 408 -20.33 -6.78 -15.99
C ALA A 408 -21.24 -7.49 -17.00
N ALA A 409 -22.51 -7.66 -16.61
CA ALA A 409 -23.53 -8.28 -17.45
C ALA A 409 -23.71 -7.50 -18.76
N GLY A 410 -23.76 -8.22 -19.90
CA GLY A 410 -23.89 -7.63 -21.23
C GLY A 410 -22.62 -6.98 -21.79
N LEU A 411 -21.52 -6.96 -21.03
CA LEU A 411 -20.21 -6.46 -21.48
C LEU A 411 -19.19 -7.60 -21.55
N ASP A 412 -18.77 -8.11 -20.39
CA ASP A 412 -17.67 -9.07 -20.26
C ASP A 412 -17.89 -10.15 -19.20
N ALA A 413 -19.10 -10.25 -18.62
CA ALA A 413 -19.42 -11.24 -17.61
C ALA A 413 -19.07 -12.67 -18.08
N GLY A 414 -18.13 -13.31 -17.37
CA GLY A 414 -17.66 -14.66 -17.70
C GLY A 414 -16.39 -14.70 -18.56
N LEU A 415 -16.00 -13.60 -19.22
CA LEU A 415 -14.79 -13.51 -20.04
C LEU A 415 -13.53 -13.51 -19.17
N VAL A 416 -12.54 -14.34 -19.50
CA VAL A 416 -11.26 -14.35 -18.81
C VAL A 416 -10.34 -13.27 -19.36
N THR A 417 -9.70 -12.57 -18.44
CA THR A 417 -8.82 -11.44 -18.71
C THR A 417 -7.59 -11.49 -17.81
N SER A 418 -6.45 -10.95 -18.28
CA SER A 418 -5.29 -10.71 -17.42
C SER A 418 -5.31 -9.32 -16.76
N ASN A 419 -6.32 -8.49 -17.07
CA ASN A 419 -6.44 -7.14 -16.55
C ASN A 419 -7.42 -7.12 -15.37
N PRO A 420 -7.00 -6.74 -14.15
CA PRO A 420 -7.89 -6.63 -12.99
C PRO A 420 -9.00 -5.55 -13.14
N ARG A 421 -8.92 -4.71 -14.17
CA ARG A 421 -9.91 -3.68 -14.53
C ARG A 421 -10.18 -3.71 -16.03
N HIS A 422 -10.49 -4.88 -16.58
CA HIS A 422 -10.77 -5.01 -18.01
C HIS A 422 -11.98 -4.16 -18.42
N LEU A 423 -11.84 -3.39 -19.51
CA LEU A 423 -12.85 -2.47 -20.04
C LEU A 423 -13.39 -1.44 -19.04
N ASP A 424 -12.60 -1.08 -18.02
CA ASP A 424 -13.03 -0.23 -16.90
C ASP A 424 -14.28 -0.76 -16.16
N ALA A 425 -14.54 -2.07 -16.31
CA ALA A 425 -15.61 -2.81 -15.68
C ALA A 425 -15.07 -3.67 -14.53
N GLY A 426 -15.98 -4.18 -13.69
CA GLY A 426 -15.61 -5.03 -12.56
C GLY A 426 -15.04 -6.36 -13.04
N THR A 427 -13.91 -6.78 -12.48
CA THR A 427 -13.40 -8.15 -12.62
C THR A 427 -13.24 -8.80 -11.24
N ARG A 428 -13.20 -10.13 -11.16
CA ARG A 428 -12.80 -10.86 -9.95
C ARG A 428 -11.70 -11.87 -10.25
N PRO A 429 -10.77 -12.15 -9.32
CA PRO A 429 -9.74 -13.17 -9.52
C PRO A 429 -10.36 -14.57 -9.60
N ILE A 430 -9.79 -15.41 -10.47
CA ILE A 430 -10.21 -16.81 -10.65
C ILE A 430 -9.06 -17.82 -10.49
N GLY A 431 -7.88 -17.36 -10.11
CA GLY A 431 -6.69 -18.19 -9.83
C GLY A 431 -5.49 -17.76 -10.67
N TYR A 432 -4.57 -18.70 -10.89
CA TYR A 432 -3.30 -18.46 -11.58
C TYR A 432 -3.12 -19.42 -12.74
N LEU A 433 -2.43 -19.02 -13.80
CA LEU A 433 -2.02 -19.94 -14.85
C LEU A 433 -0.67 -20.56 -14.51
N ALA A 434 -0.49 -21.84 -14.85
CA ALA A 434 0.81 -22.47 -14.72
C ALA A 434 1.78 -21.94 -15.78
N ARG A 435 3.09 -22.09 -15.54
CA ARG A 435 4.11 -21.71 -16.52
C ARG A 435 4.00 -22.54 -17.81
N PRO A 436 4.41 -21.99 -18.96
CA PRO A 436 4.63 -22.78 -20.18
C PRO A 436 5.52 -24.01 -19.90
N GLY A 437 5.09 -25.19 -20.36
CA GLY A 437 5.77 -26.48 -20.14
C GLY A 437 5.20 -27.36 -19.03
N SER A 438 4.25 -26.87 -18.23
CA SER A 438 3.62 -27.61 -17.12
C SER A 438 2.64 -28.72 -17.53
N GLY A 439 2.42 -28.92 -18.84
CA GLY A 439 1.31 -29.71 -19.38
C GLY A 439 -0.03 -28.97 -19.26
N GLY A 440 -0.83 -28.96 -20.34
CA GLY A 440 -2.13 -28.28 -20.37
C GLY A 440 -2.33 -27.41 -21.62
N THR A 441 -3.31 -26.52 -21.57
CA THR A 441 -3.69 -25.68 -22.73
C THR A 441 -3.02 -24.31 -22.67
N PRO A 442 -2.16 -23.93 -23.65
CA PRO A 442 -1.53 -22.61 -23.69
C PRO A 442 -2.54 -21.50 -23.93
N LEU A 443 -2.43 -20.43 -23.14
CA LEU A 443 -3.25 -19.24 -23.22
C LEU A 443 -2.39 -18.01 -23.54
N TYR A 444 -2.99 -17.08 -24.27
CA TYR A 444 -2.41 -15.83 -24.71
C TYR A 444 -3.28 -14.67 -24.23
N VAL A 445 -2.68 -13.51 -24.02
CA VAL A 445 -3.40 -12.26 -23.77
C VAL A 445 -3.26 -11.34 -24.98
N GLY A 446 -4.36 -10.76 -25.44
CA GLY A 446 -4.31 -9.73 -26.47
C GLY A 446 -3.60 -8.47 -25.98
N THR A 447 -2.79 -7.86 -26.84
CA THR A 447 -1.96 -6.69 -26.50
C THR A 447 -2.31 -5.44 -27.30
N GLN A 448 -3.21 -5.55 -28.28
CA GLN A 448 -3.54 -4.45 -29.18
C GLN A 448 -4.76 -3.67 -28.67
N ALA A 449 -4.54 -2.40 -28.32
CA ALA A 449 -5.58 -1.49 -27.88
C ALA A 449 -6.68 -1.32 -28.94
N GLY A 450 -7.94 -1.29 -28.50
CA GLY A 450 -9.10 -1.19 -29.41
C GLY A 450 -9.42 -2.46 -30.21
N CYS A 451 -8.69 -3.56 -29.99
CA CYS A 451 -8.98 -4.85 -30.62
C CYS A 451 -9.17 -5.96 -29.58
N ASN A 452 -8.09 -6.48 -29.01
CA ASN A 452 -8.12 -7.65 -28.12
C ASN A 452 -7.42 -7.41 -26.77
N ALA A 453 -6.99 -6.17 -26.48
CA ALA A 453 -6.21 -5.84 -25.29
C ALA A 453 -6.82 -6.40 -23.99
N GLY A 454 -6.08 -7.29 -23.33
CA GLY A 454 -6.47 -7.91 -22.06
C GLY A 454 -7.39 -9.13 -22.19
N VAL A 455 -7.92 -9.46 -23.36
CA VAL A 455 -8.73 -10.67 -23.57
C VAL A 455 -7.82 -11.89 -23.58
N VAL A 456 -8.18 -12.92 -22.80
CA VAL A 456 -7.45 -14.19 -22.81
C VAL A 456 -8.03 -15.13 -23.86
N SER A 457 -7.14 -15.74 -24.66
CA SER A 457 -7.49 -16.58 -25.80
C SER A 457 -6.57 -17.79 -25.92
N THR A 458 -7.03 -18.85 -26.58
CA THR A 458 -6.15 -19.97 -26.99
C THR A 458 -5.44 -19.71 -28.33
N ASN A 459 -5.73 -18.58 -28.99
CA ASN A 459 -5.11 -18.17 -30.26
C ASN A 459 -4.17 -16.97 -30.03
N PRO A 460 -2.88 -17.06 -30.40
CA PRO A 460 -1.92 -15.95 -30.28
C PRO A 460 -2.24 -14.75 -31.19
N ALA A 461 -3.13 -14.92 -32.17
CA ALA A 461 -3.61 -13.87 -33.08
C ALA A 461 -5.15 -13.75 -33.03
N HIS A 462 -5.71 -13.65 -31.82
CA HIS A 462 -7.17 -13.53 -31.64
C HIS A 462 -7.69 -12.23 -32.28
N LEU A 463 -8.76 -12.34 -33.08
CA LEU A 463 -9.34 -11.25 -33.89
C LEU A 463 -8.35 -10.67 -34.92
N ASP A 464 -7.39 -11.48 -35.40
CA ASP A 464 -6.29 -11.04 -36.27
C ASP A 464 -5.40 -9.95 -35.65
N CYS A 465 -5.43 -9.85 -34.32
CA CYS A 465 -4.68 -8.86 -33.55
C CYS A 465 -3.62 -9.51 -32.67
N SER A 466 -2.56 -8.78 -32.35
CA SER A 466 -1.41 -9.33 -31.63
C SER A 466 -1.77 -9.83 -30.23
N GLY A 467 -1.24 -11.01 -29.88
CA GLY A 467 -1.29 -11.57 -28.54
C GLY A 467 0.09 -11.98 -28.04
N ALA A 468 0.27 -11.97 -26.72
CA ALA A 468 1.48 -12.42 -26.03
C ALA A 468 1.21 -13.69 -25.23
N PRO A 469 2.18 -14.62 -25.11
CA PRO A 469 2.04 -15.78 -24.23
C PRO A 469 1.74 -15.35 -22.79
N LEU A 470 0.72 -15.94 -22.19
CA LEU A 470 0.32 -15.64 -20.82
C LEU A 470 0.68 -16.81 -19.89
N GLY A 471 0.18 -18.02 -20.17
CA GLY A 471 0.42 -19.18 -19.30
C GLY A 471 -0.31 -20.43 -19.80
N VAL A 472 -0.52 -21.40 -18.92
CA VAL A 472 -1.15 -22.69 -19.24
C VAL A 472 -2.31 -22.98 -18.27
N ALA A 473 -3.46 -23.38 -18.81
CA ALA A 473 -4.54 -23.99 -18.06
C ALA A 473 -4.21 -25.47 -17.80
N VAL A 474 -4.17 -25.89 -16.54
CA VAL A 474 -3.79 -27.25 -16.14
C VAL A 474 -4.95 -28.23 -16.35
N ARG A 475 -4.66 -29.49 -16.71
CA ARG A 475 -5.66 -30.54 -16.93
C ARG A 475 -5.82 -31.44 -15.73
#